data_AF-A0A9D8L347-F1
#
_entry.id   AF-A0A9D8L347-F1
#
_cell.length_a   1.000
_cell.length_b   1.000
_cell.length_c   1.000
_cell.angle_alpha   90.00
_cell.angle_beta   90.00
_cell.angle_gamma   90.00
#
_symmetry.space_group_name_H-M   'P 1'
#
loop_
_entity.id
_entity.type
_entity.pdbx_description
1 polymer ?
#
loop_
_entity_poly.entity_id
_entity_poly.type
_entity_poly.pdbx_seq_one_letter_code
_entity_poly.pdbx_strand_id
1 'polypeptide(L)'
;CHGLPAELHAESELKLHGRREILEYGMAAFNEHCRTSVMQFRKDWEYYVNRSARWVDFDNDYRTMDLSFMESVMWAFKSLWDKGLIYEGFRVVPYSWAAQTSLSISETRLDNATRMRQDPALTVGFQLNPKAGETIAPKLLAWTTTPWTLPSNLALAVHPEAEYALLEKNGEHWILADSSRDHYAKELEGFAKVGSMTGADLIGRSYQPLFPYFATTPNAFVVIGGEFIELGEGTGVVHIAPAFGEDDMAVAKAAGVPVVDPVDYEGNFTAEVPPYAGQNVFEANKAIIRDLKAAGVVVRHETYEHNYPHCWRTDQPLIYKAIPS
;
A
#
# COMPACT_ATOMS: atom_id res chain seq x y z
N CYS A 1 3.30 -26.37 -13.73
CA CYS A 1 4.73 -26.69 -13.49
C CYS A 1 5.52 -25.48 -13.03
N HIS A 2 5.22 -24.27 -13.51
CA HIS A 2 5.80 -23.03 -12.97
C HIS A 2 4.90 -22.39 -11.92
N GLY A 3 5.44 -21.35 -11.30
CA GLY A 3 4.72 -20.44 -10.44
C GLY A 3 4.72 -20.88 -8.99
N LEU A 4 4.21 -19.97 -8.19
CA LEU A 4 4.30 -20.00 -6.76
C LEU A 4 3.84 -21.31 -6.09
N PRO A 5 2.72 -21.96 -6.46
CA PRO A 5 2.32 -23.20 -5.78
C PRO A 5 3.38 -24.30 -5.81
N ALA A 6 4.16 -24.40 -6.91
CA ALA A 6 5.26 -25.36 -7.01
C ALA A 6 6.47 -24.94 -6.17
N GLU A 7 6.78 -23.64 -6.16
CA GLU A 7 7.87 -23.07 -5.35
C GLU A 7 7.61 -23.26 -3.85
N LEU A 8 6.38 -23.03 -3.39
CA LEU A 8 6.02 -23.19 -1.97
C LEU A 8 6.06 -24.63 -1.50
N HIS A 9 5.66 -25.56 -2.36
CA HIS A 9 5.79 -26.97 -2.03
C HIS A 9 7.28 -27.36 -1.89
N ALA A 10 8.13 -26.89 -2.82
CA ALA A 10 9.58 -27.09 -2.75
C ALA A 10 10.22 -26.42 -1.50
N GLU A 11 9.84 -25.19 -1.18
CA GLU A 11 10.27 -24.48 0.05
C GLU A 11 9.92 -25.30 1.30
N SER A 12 8.71 -25.87 1.36
CA SER A 12 8.28 -26.70 2.48
C SER A 12 9.09 -28.00 2.61
N GLU A 13 9.39 -28.68 1.49
CA GLU A 13 10.23 -29.88 1.47
C GLU A 13 11.66 -29.60 1.91
N LEU A 14 12.22 -28.48 1.43
CA LEU A 14 13.59 -28.05 1.70
C LEU A 14 13.73 -27.29 3.03
N LYS A 15 12.61 -26.94 3.67
CA LYS A 15 12.54 -26.07 4.86
C LYS A 15 13.26 -24.74 4.66
N LEU A 16 13.08 -24.17 3.47
CA LEU A 16 13.58 -22.83 3.12
C LEU A 16 12.47 -21.80 3.36
N HIS A 17 12.85 -20.58 3.73
CA HIS A 17 11.95 -19.49 4.04
C HIS A 17 12.22 -18.28 3.13
N GLY A 18 11.51 -18.25 2.00
CA GLY A 18 11.49 -17.09 1.11
C GLY A 18 12.80 -16.83 0.35
N ARG A 19 12.84 -15.65 -0.29
CA ARG A 19 13.83 -15.32 -1.32
C ARG A 19 15.29 -15.42 -0.85
N ARG A 20 15.62 -14.89 0.33
CA ARG A 20 17.01 -14.81 0.80
C ARG A 20 17.62 -16.20 0.94
N GLU A 21 16.92 -17.12 1.58
CA GLU A 21 17.39 -18.49 1.77
C GLU A 21 17.44 -19.27 0.44
N ILE A 22 16.53 -19.01 -0.50
CA ILE A 22 16.60 -19.59 -1.86
C ILE A 22 17.85 -19.11 -2.61
N LEU A 23 18.20 -17.82 -2.50
CA LEU A 23 19.41 -17.28 -3.12
C LEU A 23 20.67 -17.88 -2.49
N GLU A 24 20.68 -18.08 -1.17
CA GLU A 24 21.77 -18.73 -0.44
C GLU A 24 21.88 -20.23 -0.79
N TYR A 25 20.76 -20.94 -0.95
CA TYR A 25 20.70 -22.33 -1.40
C TYR A 25 21.16 -22.50 -2.86
N GLY A 26 20.91 -21.49 -3.68
CA GLY A 26 21.29 -21.42 -5.09
C GLY A 26 20.11 -21.70 -6.02
N MET A 27 19.82 -20.73 -6.91
CA MET A 27 18.67 -20.76 -7.81
C MET A 27 18.61 -22.01 -8.70
N ALA A 28 19.74 -22.48 -9.22
CA ALA A 28 19.76 -23.65 -10.10
C ALA A 28 19.35 -24.93 -9.35
N ALA A 29 19.84 -25.10 -8.11
CA ALA A 29 19.48 -26.25 -7.28
C ALA A 29 18.01 -26.19 -6.86
N PHE A 30 17.52 -25.00 -6.51
CA PHE A 30 16.11 -24.80 -6.17
C PHE A 30 15.18 -25.12 -7.34
N ASN A 31 15.47 -24.59 -8.53
CA ASN A 31 14.66 -24.83 -9.72
C ASN A 31 14.60 -26.32 -10.11
N GLU A 32 15.71 -27.05 -9.98
CA GLU A 32 15.72 -28.50 -10.26
C GLU A 32 14.92 -29.28 -9.21
N HIS A 33 14.94 -28.84 -7.95
CA HIS A 33 14.10 -29.43 -6.91
C HIS A 33 12.61 -29.19 -7.21
N CYS A 34 12.20 -27.97 -7.58
CA CYS A 34 10.83 -27.68 -8.01
C CYS A 34 10.41 -28.58 -9.19
N ARG A 35 11.28 -28.75 -10.19
CA ARG A 35 11.03 -29.62 -11.34
C ARG A 35 10.80 -31.06 -10.90
N THR A 36 11.66 -31.57 -10.02
CA THR A 36 11.57 -32.93 -9.50
C THR A 36 10.29 -33.14 -8.70
N SER A 37 10.00 -32.22 -7.78
CA SER A 37 8.83 -32.26 -6.90
C SER A 37 7.51 -32.29 -7.68
N VAL A 38 7.35 -31.41 -8.68
CA VAL A 38 6.15 -31.41 -9.56
C VAL A 38 5.98 -32.73 -10.31
N MET A 39 7.07 -33.36 -10.73
CA MET A 39 7.01 -34.62 -11.49
C MET A 39 6.64 -35.84 -10.63
N GLN A 40 6.81 -35.77 -9.30
CA GLN A 40 6.46 -36.86 -8.40
C GLN A 40 4.95 -37.16 -8.42
N PHE A 41 4.12 -36.12 -8.55
CA PHE A 41 2.66 -36.27 -8.55
C PHE A 41 2.08 -36.87 -9.83
N ARG A 42 2.87 -36.99 -10.91
CA ARG A 42 2.38 -37.42 -12.24
C ARG A 42 1.78 -38.83 -12.20
N LYS A 43 2.47 -39.78 -11.59
CA LYS A 43 2.03 -41.19 -11.54
C LYS A 43 0.75 -41.36 -10.72
N ASP A 44 0.65 -40.65 -9.61
CA ASP A 44 -0.53 -40.69 -8.74
C ASP A 44 -1.75 -40.09 -9.46
N TRP A 45 -1.55 -38.98 -10.18
CA TRP A 45 -2.57 -38.37 -11.02
C TRP A 45 -3.05 -39.27 -12.15
N GLU A 46 -2.12 -39.90 -12.86
CA GLU A 46 -2.43 -40.84 -13.95
C GLU A 46 -3.27 -42.01 -13.43
N TYR A 47 -2.87 -42.61 -12.30
CA TYR A 47 -3.65 -43.66 -11.65
C TYR A 47 -5.06 -43.18 -11.28
N TYR A 48 -5.17 -42.03 -10.61
CA TYR A 48 -6.45 -41.48 -10.16
C TYR A 48 -7.41 -41.18 -11.32
N VAL A 49 -6.91 -40.51 -12.37
CA VAL A 49 -7.72 -40.13 -13.54
C VAL A 49 -8.20 -41.36 -14.30
N ASN A 50 -7.31 -42.34 -14.55
CA ASN A 50 -7.69 -43.61 -15.16
C ASN A 50 -8.74 -44.35 -14.32
N ARG A 51 -8.61 -44.34 -12.99
CA ARG A 51 -9.58 -44.97 -12.08
C ARG A 51 -10.95 -44.30 -12.09
N SER A 52 -11.00 -43.00 -12.40
CA SER A 52 -12.24 -42.22 -12.59
C SER A 52 -12.87 -42.37 -13.99
N ALA A 53 -12.29 -43.20 -14.85
CA ALA A 53 -12.72 -43.44 -16.24
C ALA A 53 -12.73 -42.17 -17.12
N ARG A 54 -11.89 -41.19 -16.81
CA ARG A 54 -11.66 -40.03 -17.68
C ARG A 54 -10.60 -40.39 -18.73
N TRP A 55 -11.01 -40.39 -19.99
CA TRP A 55 -10.11 -40.70 -21.12
C TRP A 55 -9.37 -39.43 -21.57
N VAL A 56 -8.05 -39.41 -21.35
CA VAL A 56 -7.14 -38.34 -21.75
C VAL A 56 -5.77 -38.94 -22.12
N ASP A 57 -4.99 -38.22 -22.92
CA ASP A 57 -3.64 -38.62 -23.32
C ASP A 57 -2.62 -38.21 -22.24
N PHE A 58 -1.96 -39.19 -21.62
CA PHE A 58 -0.88 -38.99 -20.64
C PHE A 58 0.51 -39.09 -21.25
N ASP A 59 0.62 -39.53 -22.52
CA ASP A 59 1.87 -39.72 -23.24
C ASP A 59 2.27 -38.45 -23.97
N ASN A 60 1.31 -37.74 -24.58
CA ASN A 60 1.50 -36.46 -25.27
C ASN A 60 0.90 -35.28 -24.50
N ASP A 61 1.18 -35.20 -23.20
CA ASP A 61 0.79 -34.05 -22.39
C ASP A 61 1.58 -32.79 -22.80
N TYR A 62 1.04 -31.60 -22.47
CA TYR A 62 1.79 -30.36 -22.54
C TYR A 62 2.20 -29.94 -21.13
N ARG A 63 3.44 -29.48 -20.98
CA ARG A 63 3.93 -28.94 -19.71
C ARG A 63 4.44 -27.54 -19.92
N THR A 64 4.11 -26.63 -19.00
CA THR A 64 4.53 -25.22 -19.12
C THR A 64 6.05 -25.04 -19.00
N MET A 65 6.76 -26.06 -18.52
CA MET A 65 8.22 -26.09 -18.42
C MET A 65 8.92 -26.68 -19.64
N ASP A 66 8.17 -27.22 -20.61
CA ASP A 66 8.75 -27.73 -21.85
C ASP A 66 9.23 -26.56 -22.72
N LEU A 67 10.42 -26.69 -23.31
CA LEU A 67 11.08 -25.60 -24.05
C LEU A 67 10.20 -25.01 -25.16
N SER A 68 9.48 -25.85 -25.91
CA SER A 68 8.58 -25.42 -26.98
C SER A 68 7.40 -24.59 -26.47
N PHE A 69 6.89 -24.92 -25.28
CA PHE A 69 5.84 -24.14 -24.63
C PHE A 69 6.38 -22.76 -24.21
N MET A 70 7.55 -22.72 -23.57
CA MET A 70 8.18 -21.47 -23.16
C MET A 70 8.53 -20.58 -24.37
N GLU A 71 9.02 -21.16 -25.47
CA GLU A 71 9.29 -20.44 -26.71
C GLU A 71 8.01 -19.81 -27.30
N SER A 72 6.89 -20.53 -27.25
CA SER A 72 5.59 -20.00 -27.67
C SER A 72 5.13 -18.83 -26.79
N VAL A 73 5.37 -18.89 -25.48
CA VAL A 73 5.09 -17.78 -24.56
C VAL A 73 5.97 -16.57 -24.86
N MET A 74 7.27 -16.77 -25.13
CA MET A 74 8.19 -15.70 -25.51
C MET A 74 7.79 -15.05 -26.84
N TRP A 75 7.35 -15.84 -27.82
CA TRP A 75 6.79 -15.33 -29.07
C TRP A 75 5.54 -14.47 -28.84
N ALA A 76 4.62 -14.92 -27.97
CA ALA A 76 3.42 -14.16 -27.64
C ALA A 76 3.75 -12.85 -26.92
N PHE A 77 4.67 -12.89 -25.94
CA PHE A 77 5.17 -11.70 -25.24
C PHE A 77 5.79 -10.70 -26.22
N LYS A 78 6.71 -11.15 -27.08
CA LYS A 78 7.30 -10.31 -28.12
C LYS A 78 6.25 -9.72 -29.05
N SER A 79 5.24 -10.51 -29.43
CA SER A 79 4.16 -10.04 -30.30
C SER A 79 3.31 -8.95 -29.64
N LEU A 80 3.10 -8.99 -28.33
CA LEU A 80 2.42 -7.94 -27.58
C LEU A 80 3.31 -6.70 -27.41
N TRP A 81 4.61 -6.91 -27.16
CA TRP A 81 5.60 -5.84 -27.12
C TRP A 81 5.67 -5.06 -28.44
N ASP A 82 5.79 -5.77 -29.57
CA ASP A 82 5.86 -5.16 -30.91
C ASP A 82 4.59 -4.38 -31.27
N LYS A 83 3.45 -4.71 -30.64
CA LYS A 83 2.17 -4.00 -30.78
C LYS A 83 2.02 -2.82 -29.80
N GLY A 84 3.02 -2.55 -28.97
CA GLY A 84 2.96 -1.50 -27.94
C GLY A 84 1.97 -1.80 -26.81
N LEU A 85 1.62 -3.08 -26.59
CA LEU A 85 0.68 -3.52 -25.55
C LEU A 85 1.38 -3.90 -24.23
N ILE A 86 2.71 -3.86 -24.21
CA ILE A 86 3.53 -4.07 -23.01
C ILE A 86 4.24 -2.75 -22.71
N TYR A 87 4.19 -2.34 -21.45
CA TYR A 87 4.87 -1.17 -20.91
C TYR A 87 5.34 -1.48 -19.49
N GLU A 88 6.39 -0.77 -19.05
CA GLU A 88 6.85 -0.80 -17.67
C GLU A 88 6.18 0.34 -16.89
N GLY A 89 5.72 0.05 -15.69
CA GLY A 89 5.15 1.02 -14.77
C GLY A 89 5.35 0.60 -13.32
N PHE A 90 4.64 1.28 -12.43
CA PHE A 90 4.52 0.85 -11.05
C PHE A 90 3.09 0.40 -10.82
N ARG A 91 2.95 -0.69 -10.07
CA ARG A 91 1.67 -1.10 -9.52
C ARG A 91 1.79 -1.26 -8.02
N VAL A 92 0.86 -0.66 -7.29
CA VAL A 92 0.73 -0.97 -5.86
C VAL A 92 0.08 -2.35 -5.75
N VAL A 93 0.80 -3.26 -5.11
CA VAL A 93 0.35 -4.63 -4.89
C VAL A 93 0.47 -4.99 -3.41
N PRO A 94 -0.35 -5.92 -2.91
CA PRO A 94 -0.09 -6.54 -1.62
C PRO A 94 1.29 -7.19 -1.63
N TYR A 95 2.12 -6.90 -0.63
CA TYR A 95 3.51 -7.28 -0.58
C TYR A 95 3.84 -7.90 0.78
N SER A 96 4.42 -9.10 0.75
CA SER A 96 4.93 -9.76 1.94
C SER A 96 6.38 -9.35 2.14
N TRP A 97 6.64 -8.46 3.08
CA TRP A 97 7.99 -8.02 3.43
C TRP A 97 8.83 -9.15 4.03
N ALA A 98 8.19 -10.05 4.80
CA ALA A 98 8.87 -11.21 5.37
C ALA A 98 9.25 -12.27 4.32
N ALA A 99 8.44 -12.46 3.28
CA ALA A 99 8.76 -13.37 2.17
C ALA A 99 9.46 -12.68 0.99
N GLN A 100 9.58 -11.36 1.04
CA GLN A 100 10.15 -10.47 0.02
C GLN A 100 9.54 -10.65 -1.38
N THR A 101 8.21 -10.74 -1.46
CA THR A 101 7.51 -11.02 -2.71
C THR A 101 6.10 -10.43 -2.73
N SER A 102 5.65 -10.04 -3.93
CA SER A 102 4.30 -9.58 -4.18
C SER A 102 3.30 -10.74 -4.13
N LEU A 103 2.10 -10.45 -3.68
CA LEU A 103 0.96 -11.37 -3.65
C LEU A 103 -0.11 -10.88 -4.61
N SER A 104 -0.83 -11.82 -5.21
CA SER A 104 -2.04 -11.52 -5.96
C SER A 104 -3.19 -11.11 -5.03
N ILE A 105 -4.15 -10.35 -5.55
CA ILE A 105 -5.39 -10.01 -4.82
C ILE A 105 -6.19 -11.28 -4.46
N SER A 106 -6.12 -12.33 -5.27
CA SER A 106 -6.72 -13.62 -4.92
C SER A 106 -6.06 -14.25 -3.69
N GLU A 107 -4.75 -14.10 -3.52
CA GLU A 107 -4.04 -14.65 -2.34
C GLU A 107 -4.37 -13.88 -1.06
N THR A 108 -4.70 -12.59 -1.13
CA THR A 108 -5.14 -11.84 0.05
C THR A 108 -6.56 -12.19 0.50
N ARG A 109 -7.28 -12.99 -0.30
CA ARG A 109 -8.66 -13.44 -0.05
C ARG A 109 -8.77 -14.94 0.25
N LEU A 110 -7.64 -15.63 0.43
CA LEU A 110 -7.65 -17.02 0.89
C LEU A 110 -8.23 -17.11 2.32
N ASP A 111 -8.84 -18.25 2.65
CA ASP A 111 -9.35 -18.50 4.01
C ASP A 111 -8.21 -18.30 5.04
N ASN A 112 -8.47 -17.46 6.05
CA ASN A 112 -7.52 -17.02 7.09
C ASN A 112 -6.43 -16.01 6.67
N ALA A 113 -6.48 -15.44 5.46
CA ALA A 113 -5.59 -14.38 5.01
C ALA A 113 -5.92 -13.00 5.63
N THR A 114 -7.11 -12.82 6.21
CA THR A 114 -7.48 -11.62 6.97
C THR A 114 -7.69 -11.95 8.43
N ARG A 115 -7.19 -11.09 9.33
CA ARG A 115 -7.29 -11.30 10.78
C ARG A 115 -7.60 -10.00 11.48
N MET A 116 -8.40 -10.09 12.55
CA MET A 116 -8.62 -8.95 13.44
C MET A 116 -7.29 -8.54 14.07
N ARG A 117 -6.96 -7.26 13.93
CA ARG A 117 -5.75 -6.65 14.46
C ARG A 117 -6.08 -5.28 15.04
N GLN A 118 -5.34 -4.90 16.07
CA GLN A 118 -5.35 -3.56 16.63
C GLN A 118 -4.18 -2.76 16.07
N ASP A 119 -4.48 -1.65 15.41
CA ASP A 119 -3.51 -0.73 14.84
C ASP A 119 -3.68 0.69 15.41
N PRO A 120 -2.60 1.48 15.49
CA PRO A 120 -2.72 2.87 15.88
C PRO A 120 -3.42 3.67 14.77
N ALA A 121 -4.47 4.38 15.15
CA ALA A 121 -5.10 5.38 14.31
C ALA A 121 -4.72 6.79 14.79
N LEU A 122 -4.36 7.63 13.82
CA LEU A 122 -3.99 9.02 14.06
C LEU A 122 -4.88 9.96 13.27
N THR A 123 -5.30 11.03 13.91
CA THR A 123 -5.71 12.27 13.23
C THR A 123 -4.61 13.29 13.40
N VAL A 124 -4.10 13.81 12.29
CA VAL A 124 -3.01 14.79 12.24
C VAL A 124 -3.48 16.05 11.51
N GLY A 125 -3.03 17.22 12.00
CA GLY A 125 -3.31 18.51 11.37
C GLY A 125 -2.17 18.95 10.45
N PHE A 126 -2.47 19.10 9.17
CA PHE A 126 -1.55 19.64 8.18
C PHE A 126 -1.74 21.15 8.04
N GLN A 127 -0.72 21.92 8.38
CA GLN A 127 -0.78 23.38 8.31
C GLN A 127 -0.81 23.84 6.84
N LEU A 128 -1.94 24.40 6.38
CA LEU A 128 -1.99 25.00 5.05
C LEU A 128 -1.11 26.25 5.02
N ASN A 129 -0.54 26.54 3.86
CA ASN A 129 0.17 27.80 3.64
C ASN A 129 -0.85 28.94 3.46
N PRO A 130 -0.57 30.17 3.95
CA PRO A 130 -1.48 31.29 3.81
C PRO A 130 -1.81 31.61 2.36
N LYS A 131 -3.09 31.88 2.05
CA LYS A 131 -3.49 32.54 0.78
C LYS A 131 -3.58 34.05 0.95
N ALA A 132 -3.55 34.79 -0.16
CA ALA A 132 -3.76 36.23 -0.14
C ALA A 132 -5.09 36.58 0.54
N GLY A 133 -5.03 37.48 1.53
CA GLY A 133 -6.20 37.90 2.33
C GLY A 133 -6.53 36.98 3.51
N GLU A 134 -5.80 35.88 3.73
CA GLU A 134 -5.98 35.00 4.88
C GLU A 134 -5.07 35.43 6.03
N THR A 135 -5.68 35.80 7.16
CA THR A 135 -4.97 36.23 8.38
C THR A 135 -4.44 35.06 9.20
N ILE A 136 -5.15 33.93 9.20
CA ILE A 136 -4.80 32.71 9.93
C ILE A 136 -4.98 31.53 8.97
N ALA A 137 -3.88 30.90 8.59
CA ALA A 137 -3.93 29.73 7.74
C ALA A 137 -4.43 28.51 8.54
N PRO A 138 -5.44 27.77 8.04
CA PRO A 138 -6.03 26.66 8.76
C PRO A 138 -5.18 25.40 8.71
N LYS A 139 -5.40 24.50 9.66
CA LYS A 139 -4.94 23.11 9.63
C LYS A 139 -5.99 22.24 8.95
N LEU A 140 -5.61 21.51 7.92
CA LEU A 140 -6.44 20.49 7.31
C LEU A 140 -6.22 19.16 8.05
N LEU A 141 -7.27 18.61 8.64
CA LEU A 141 -7.17 17.40 9.46
C LEU A 141 -7.29 16.17 8.57
N ALA A 142 -6.31 15.27 8.60
CA ALA A 142 -6.37 13.99 7.91
C ALA A 142 -6.25 12.83 8.91
N TRP A 143 -6.92 11.73 8.61
CA TRP A 143 -6.94 10.52 9.43
C TRP A 143 -6.22 9.36 8.72
N THR A 144 -5.54 8.52 9.49
CA THR A 144 -4.87 7.32 8.98
C THR A 144 -4.76 6.22 10.04
N THR A 145 -4.85 4.97 9.60
CA THR A 145 -4.56 3.76 10.39
C THR A 145 -3.14 3.22 10.14
N THR A 146 -2.36 3.87 9.26
CA THR A 146 -1.00 3.46 8.90
C THR A 146 0.00 4.60 9.11
N PRO A 147 0.30 5.03 10.36
CA PRO A 147 1.19 6.15 10.64
C PRO A 147 2.57 6.05 9.95
N TRP A 148 3.08 4.83 9.74
CA TRP A 148 4.32 4.58 9.02
C TRP A 148 4.34 5.12 7.58
N THR A 149 3.19 5.39 6.96
CA THR A 149 3.13 5.97 5.62
C THR A 149 3.28 7.51 5.63
N LEU A 150 3.10 8.19 6.77
CA LEU A 150 3.17 9.65 6.89
C LEU A 150 4.54 10.26 6.51
N PRO A 151 5.70 9.63 6.79
CA PRO A 151 6.99 10.10 6.26
C PRO A 151 7.05 10.18 4.73
N SER A 152 6.19 9.44 4.03
CA SER A 152 6.09 9.39 2.57
C SER A 152 4.89 10.16 2.02
N ASN A 153 4.25 11.00 2.86
CA ASN A 153 3.16 11.85 2.43
C ASN A 153 3.65 12.87 1.38
N LEU A 154 2.95 12.95 0.26
CA LEU A 154 3.25 13.89 -0.84
C LEU A 154 2.05 14.74 -1.26
N ALA A 155 0.83 14.41 -0.85
CA ALA A 155 -0.35 15.24 -1.08
C ALA A 155 -1.42 15.00 -0.02
N LEU A 156 -2.47 15.82 -0.03
CA LEU A 156 -3.71 15.56 0.69
C LEU A 156 -4.83 15.47 -0.34
N ALA A 157 -5.70 14.48 -0.27
CA ALA A 157 -6.85 14.38 -1.14
C ALA A 157 -8.15 14.76 -0.41
N VAL A 158 -9.00 15.48 -1.14
CA VAL A 158 -10.36 15.86 -0.72
C VAL A 158 -11.36 15.50 -1.81
N HIS A 159 -12.58 15.15 -1.42
CA HIS A 159 -13.65 14.90 -2.40
C HIS A 159 -14.13 16.25 -2.95
N PRO A 160 -14.05 16.52 -4.28
CA PRO A 160 -14.30 17.86 -4.83
C PRO A 160 -15.67 18.44 -4.49
N GLU A 161 -16.70 17.60 -4.48
CA GLU A 161 -18.10 18.01 -4.21
C GLU A 161 -18.49 17.94 -2.72
N ALA A 162 -17.60 17.48 -1.83
CA ALA A 162 -17.94 17.38 -0.41
C ALA A 162 -17.84 18.73 0.30
N GLU A 163 -18.65 18.91 1.33
CA GLU A 163 -18.66 20.11 2.17
C GLU A 163 -17.70 19.96 3.36
N TYR A 164 -16.83 20.95 3.53
CA TYR A 164 -15.84 21.04 4.60
C TYR A 164 -16.14 22.24 5.50
N ALA A 165 -16.06 22.02 6.82
CA ALA A 165 -16.31 23.06 7.82
C ALA A 165 -15.01 23.78 8.18
N LEU A 166 -15.05 25.11 8.21
CA LEU A 166 -14.00 25.93 8.84
C LEU A 166 -14.40 26.19 10.29
N LEU A 167 -13.56 25.72 11.21
CA LEU A 167 -13.78 25.79 12.64
C LEU A 167 -12.72 26.68 13.30
N GLU A 168 -13.13 27.56 14.22
CA GLU A 168 -12.23 28.47 14.95
C GLU A 168 -12.27 28.22 16.45
N LYS A 169 -11.10 28.22 17.10
CA LYS A 169 -10.95 28.32 18.55
C LYS A 169 -9.70 29.13 18.90
N ASN A 170 -9.86 30.23 19.64
CA ASN A 170 -8.74 31.03 20.17
C ASN A 170 -7.68 31.43 19.10
N GLY A 171 -8.11 31.76 17.89
CA GLY A 171 -7.20 32.12 16.79
C GLY A 171 -6.53 30.92 16.10
N GLU A 172 -6.99 29.70 16.34
CA GLU A 172 -6.63 28.50 15.59
C GLU A 172 -7.79 28.09 14.67
N HIS A 173 -7.49 27.79 13.41
CA HIS A 173 -8.47 27.35 12.42
C HIS A 173 -8.25 25.90 12.01
N TRP A 174 -9.29 25.07 12.06
CA TRP A 174 -9.28 23.68 11.59
C TRP A 174 -10.28 23.46 10.46
N ILE A 175 -9.94 22.55 9.56
CA ILE A 175 -10.80 22.10 8.46
C ILE A 175 -10.91 20.58 8.48
N LEU A 176 -12.14 20.09 8.43
CA LEU A 176 -12.52 18.69 8.19
C LEU A 176 -13.88 18.65 7.48
N ALA A 177 -14.26 17.49 6.95
CA ALA A 177 -15.59 17.30 6.36
C ALA A 177 -16.68 17.64 7.40
N ASP A 178 -17.70 18.41 6.98
CA ASP A 178 -18.77 18.84 7.89
C ASP A 178 -19.54 17.62 8.45
N SER A 179 -19.64 16.54 7.67
CA SER A 179 -20.22 15.26 8.07
C SER A 179 -19.46 14.53 9.19
N SER A 180 -18.16 14.80 9.35
CA SER A 180 -17.33 14.14 10.37
C SER A 180 -17.34 14.86 11.73
N ARG A 181 -17.99 16.03 11.85
CA ARG A 181 -17.91 16.85 13.08
C ARG A 181 -18.39 16.15 14.34
N ASP A 182 -19.48 15.40 14.25
CA ASP A 182 -20.04 14.68 15.40
C ASP A 182 -19.08 13.61 15.91
N HIS A 183 -18.36 12.94 15.00
CA HIS A 183 -17.34 11.94 15.35
C HIS A 183 -16.15 12.55 16.12
N TYR A 184 -15.84 13.83 15.85
CA TYR A 184 -14.77 14.58 16.49
C TYR A 184 -15.28 15.58 17.55
N ALA A 185 -16.51 15.44 18.05
CA ALA A 185 -17.13 16.43 18.95
C ALA A 185 -16.28 16.75 20.20
N LYS A 186 -15.54 15.75 20.71
CA LYS A 186 -14.64 15.92 21.86
C LYS A 186 -13.42 16.77 21.51
N GLU A 187 -12.76 16.49 20.39
CA GLU A 187 -11.60 17.26 19.91
C GLU A 187 -12.00 18.67 19.49
N LEU A 188 -13.25 18.83 19.00
CA LEU A 188 -13.83 20.10 18.57
C LEU A 188 -14.49 20.89 19.70
N GLU A 189 -14.36 20.47 20.97
CA GLU A 189 -14.96 21.19 22.09
C GLU A 189 -14.41 22.64 22.15
N GLY A 190 -15.32 23.61 22.11
CA GLY A 190 -14.98 25.05 22.09
C GLY A 190 -14.59 25.61 20.73
N PHE A 191 -14.60 24.80 19.66
CA PHE A 191 -14.53 25.31 18.29
C PHE A 191 -15.91 25.79 17.82
N ALA A 192 -15.96 26.97 17.19
CA ALA A 192 -17.14 27.48 16.53
C ALA A 192 -17.02 27.32 15.00
N LYS A 193 -18.09 26.93 14.32
CA LYS A 193 -18.12 26.94 12.85
C LYS A 193 -18.22 28.38 12.36
N VAL A 194 -17.17 28.84 11.69
CA VAL A 194 -17.06 30.22 11.18
C VAL A 194 -17.18 30.28 9.66
N GLY A 195 -17.18 29.13 8.98
CA GLY A 195 -17.40 29.04 7.55
C GLY A 195 -17.61 27.62 7.04
N SER A 196 -17.89 27.53 5.75
CA SER A 196 -18.00 26.30 4.95
C SER A 196 -17.33 26.51 3.61
N MET A 197 -16.84 25.43 3.00
CA MET A 197 -16.27 25.42 1.66
C MET A 197 -16.43 24.05 1.03
N THR A 198 -16.39 23.98 -0.29
CA THR A 198 -16.35 22.72 -1.02
C THR A 198 -14.93 22.15 -1.05
N GLY A 199 -14.78 20.85 -1.30
CA GLY A 199 -13.46 20.26 -1.55
C GLY A 199 -12.76 20.93 -2.73
N ALA A 200 -13.50 21.33 -3.76
CA ALA A 200 -12.97 22.08 -4.91
C ALA A 200 -12.30 23.40 -4.50
N ASP A 201 -12.77 24.07 -3.46
CA ASP A 201 -12.15 25.30 -2.93
C ASP A 201 -10.80 25.04 -2.22
N LEU A 202 -10.55 23.79 -1.80
CA LEU A 202 -9.31 23.37 -1.16
C LEU A 202 -8.27 22.89 -2.16
N ILE A 203 -8.68 22.36 -3.32
CA ILE A 203 -7.77 21.83 -4.34
C ILE A 203 -6.80 22.92 -4.81
N GLY A 204 -5.52 22.56 -4.90
CA GLY A 204 -4.42 23.45 -5.25
C GLY A 204 -3.82 24.23 -4.07
N ARG A 205 -4.40 24.16 -2.86
CA ARG A 205 -3.79 24.74 -1.66
C ARG A 205 -2.51 23.97 -1.31
N SER A 206 -1.39 24.67 -1.17
CA SER A 206 -0.16 24.08 -0.63
C SER A 206 -0.17 24.02 0.89
N TYR A 207 0.57 23.09 1.49
CA TYR A 207 0.69 22.91 2.94
C TYR A 207 2.14 22.65 3.37
N GLN A 208 2.40 22.78 4.68
CA GLN A 208 3.70 22.43 5.27
C GLN A 208 3.75 20.91 5.53
N PRO A 209 4.75 20.19 4.98
CA PRO A 209 4.87 18.75 5.22
C PRO A 209 5.09 18.44 6.70
N LEU A 210 4.51 17.33 7.17
CA LEU A 210 4.80 16.81 8.52
C LEU A 210 6.26 16.38 8.64
N PHE A 211 6.77 15.76 7.57
CA PHE A 211 8.16 15.33 7.43
C PHE A 211 8.73 15.86 6.11
N PRO A 212 9.75 16.73 6.12
CA PRO A 212 10.26 17.37 4.90
C PRO A 212 11.27 16.50 4.12
N TYR A 213 11.30 15.17 4.31
CA TYR A 213 12.28 14.28 3.68
C TYR A 213 12.26 14.35 2.15
N PHE A 214 11.08 14.58 1.57
CA PHE A 214 10.86 14.64 0.12
C PHE A 214 10.43 16.03 -0.36
N ALA A 215 10.84 17.09 0.35
CA ALA A 215 10.45 18.48 0.07
C ALA A 215 10.76 18.96 -1.36
N THR A 216 11.71 18.34 -2.05
CA THR A 216 12.10 18.67 -3.43
C THR A 216 11.26 17.97 -4.50
N THR A 217 10.26 17.18 -4.10
CA THR A 217 9.42 16.43 -5.02
C THR A 217 8.54 17.38 -5.85
N PRO A 218 8.55 17.29 -7.19
CA PRO A 218 7.74 18.17 -8.03
C PRO A 218 6.25 17.92 -7.79
N ASN A 219 5.47 19.00 -7.84
CA ASN A 219 4.01 19.01 -7.65
C ASN A 219 3.52 18.44 -6.30
N ALA A 220 4.40 18.17 -5.33
CA ALA A 220 4.04 17.65 -4.03
C ALA A 220 3.60 18.76 -3.03
N PHE A 221 3.10 18.32 -1.88
CA PHE A 221 2.63 19.12 -0.75
C PHE A 221 1.51 20.09 -1.10
N VAL A 222 0.60 19.61 -1.95
CA VAL A 222 -0.62 20.29 -2.38
C VAL A 222 -1.84 19.44 -2.10
N VAL A 223 -2.99 20.10 -1.92
CA VAL A 223 -4.28 19.44 -1.86
C VAL A 223 -4.74 19.10 -3.29
N ILE A 224 -5.16 17.86 -3.51
CA ILE A 224 -5.62 17.31 -4.79
C ILE A 224 -7.05 16.76 -4.66
N GLY A 225 -7.72 16.54 -5.78
CA GLY A 225 -9.04 15.92 -5.81
C GLY A 225 -8.96 14.39 -5.73
N GLY A 226 -9.86 13.78 -4.95
CA GLY A 226 -10.03 12.32 -4.88
C GLY A 226 -11.49 11.93 -4.73
N GLU A 227 -12.11 11.46 -5.81
CA GLU A 227 -13.51 11.00 -5.83
C GLU A 227 -13.72 9.66 -5.11
N PHE A 228 -12.63 8.90 -4.85
CA PHE A 228 -12.66 7.63 -4.12
C PHE A 228 -12.96 7.80 -2.62
N ILE A 229 -12.92 9.02 -2.10
CA ILE A 229 -13.05 9.30 -0.67
C ILE A 229 -14.50 9.12 -0.25
N GLU A 230 -14.75 8.10 0.57
CA GLU A 230 -16.04 7.89 1.20
C GLU A 230 -16.21 8.79 2.43
N LEU A 231 -17.33 9.52 2.49
CA LEU A 231 -17.67 10.37 3.64
C LEU A 231 -18.33 9.52 4.73
N GLY A 232 -17.84 9.61 5.96
CA GLY A 232 -18.44 8.94 7.12
C GLY A 232 -17.42 8.33 8.09
N GLU A 233 -16.22 8.01 7.60
CA GLU A 233 -15.08 7.60 8.42
C GLU A 233 -13.92 8.59 8.31
N GLY A 234 -13.16 8.74 9.39
CA GLY A 234 -12.09 9.73 9.47
C GLY A 234 -12.59 11.16 9.30
N THR A 235 -11.75 12.03 8.75
CA THR A 235 -12.00 13.48 8.63
C THR A 235 -12.53 13.91 7.25
N GLY A 236 -12.73 12.96 6.33
CA GLY A 236 -13.00 13.25 4.91
C GLY A 236 -11.81 13.85 4.15
N VAL A 237 -10.60 13.78 4.72
CA VAL A 237 -9.34 14.13 4.07
C VAL A 237 -8.41 12.93 4.17
N VAL A 238 -7.87 12.50 3.03
CA VAL A 238 -6.94 11.37 2.95
C VAL A 238 -5.54 11.89 2.73
N HIS A 239 -4.58 11.44 3.54
CA HIS A 239 -3.17 11.72 3.28
C HIS A 239 -2.68 10.78 2.17
N ILE A 240 -1.92 11.30 1.20
CA ILE A 240 -1.54 10.56 -0.01
C ILE A 240 -0.06 10.20 0.06
N ALA A 241 0.21 8.90 0.08
CA ALA A 241 1.53 8.31 0.01
C ALA A 241 1.59 7.35 -1.20
N PRO A 242 1.96 7.85 -2.40
CA PRO A 242 1.70 7.17 -3.68
C PRO A 242 2.29 5.77 -3.83
N ALA A 243 3.33 5.44 -3.07
CA ALA A 243 3.93 4.11 -3.11
C ALA A 243 3.15 3.05 -2.32
N PHE A 244 2.17 3.43 -1.50
CA PHE A 244 1.59 2.53 -0.49
C PHE A 244 0.06 2.40 -0.57
N GLY A 245 -0.58 2.98 -1.58
CA GLY A 245 -2.02 2.86 -1.84
C GLY A 245 -2.34 2.89 -3.34
N GLU A 246 -3.27 2.06 -3.80
CA GLU A 246 -3.68 2.02 -5.21
C GLU A 246 -4.39 3.31 -5.62
N ASP A 247 -5.35 3.76 -4.81
CA ASP A 247 -6.04 5.04 -5.01
C ASP A 247 -5.08 6.22 -4.88
N ASP A 248 -4.18 6.20 -3.88
CA ASP A 248 -3.11 7.19 -3.70
C ASP A 248 -2.26 7.34 -4.96
N MET A 249 -1.80 6.22 -5.53
CA MET A 249 -1.01 6.21 -6.75
C MET A 249 -1.81 6.78 -7.93
N ALA A 250 -3.09 6.41 -8.06
CA ALA A 250 -3.94 6.87 -9.15
C ALA A 250 -4.15 8.38 -9.11
N VAL A 251 -4.53 8.96 -7.96
CA VAL A 251 -4.74 10.41 -7.83
C VAL A 251 -3.44 11.19 -7.89
N ALA A 252 -2.34 10.67 -7.33
CA ALA A 252 -1.03 11.29 -7.43
C ALA A 252 -0.53 11.35 -8.88
N LYS A 253 -0.68 10.26 -9.63
CA LYS A 253 -0.34 10.20 -11.06
C LYS A 253 -1.17 11.20 -11.87
N ALA A 254 -2.47 11.29 -11.62
CA ALA A 254 -3.34 12.25 -12.30
C ALA A 254 -2.94 13.71 -11.99
N ALA A 255 -2.46 13.98 -10.78
CA ALA A 255 -1.95 15.29 -10.36
C ALA A 255 -0.47 15.55 -10.76
N GLY A 256 0.20 14.60 -11.41
CA GLY A 256 1.61 14.73 -11.79
C GLY A 256 2.59 14.69 -10.60
N VAL A 257 2.18 14.09 -9.47
CA VAL A 257 3.03 13.84 -8.31
C VAL A 257 3.73 12.49 -8.51
N PRO A 258 5.07 12.44 -8.48
CA PRO A 258 5.81 11.20 -8.69
C PRO A 258 5.70 10.27 -7.48
N VAL A 259 5.97 8.99 -7.72
CA VAL A 259 6.01 7.97 -6.67
C VAL A 259 7.36 8.02 -5.95
N VAL A 260 7.33 8.01 -4.63
CA VAL A 260 8.50 7.90 -3.75
C VAL A 260 8.29 6.74 -2.80
N ASP A 261 9.26 5.84 -2.74
CA ASP A 261 9.20 4.61 -1.96
C ASP A 261 10.48 4.42 -1.12
N PRO A 262 10.49 4.94 0.12
CA PRO A 262 11.66 4.85 0.99
C PRO A 262 11.65 3.57 1.85
N VAL A 263 11.04 2.49 1.35
CA VAL A 263 10.98 1.20 2.05
C VAL A 263 11.70 0.17 1.19
N ASP A 264 12.56 -0.66 1.76
CA ASP A 264 13.23 -1.72 1.03
C ASP A 264 12.33 -2.96 0.83
N TYR A 265 12.89 -4.03 0.24
CA TYR A 265 12.16 -5.28 0.02
C TYR A 265 11.89 -6.06 1.32
N GLU A 266 12.58 -5.75 2.42
CA GLU A 266 12.41 -6.37 3.74
C GLU A 266 11.40 -5.60 4.60
N GLY A 267 10.80 -4.53 4.07
CA GLY A 267 9.84 -3.70 4.78
C GLY A 267 10.50 -2.75 5.79
N ASN A 268 11.79 -2.44 5.62
CA ASN A 268 12.50 -1.48 6.46
C ASN A 268 12.65 -0.13 5.76
N PHE A 269 12.66 0.96 6.52
CA PHE A 269 12.96 2.27 5.94
C PHE A 269 14.40 2.36 5.42
N THR A 270 14.58 3.02 4.27
CA THR A 270 15.89 3.31 3.68
C THR A 270 16.53 4.53 4.34
N ALA A 271 17.75 4.87 3.91
CA ALA A 271 18.48 6.06 4.36
C ALA A 271 17.77 7.39 3.98
N GLU A 272 16.78 7.35 3.10
CA GLU A 272 15.97 8.53 2.71
C GLU A 272 15.05 9.02 3.83
N VAL A 273 14.80 8.16 4.84
CA VAL A 273 14.07 8.51 6.07
C VAL A 273 15.00 8.27 7.27
N PRO A 274 16.01 9.13 7.50
CA PRO A 274 17.14 8.82 8.39
C PRO A 274 16.77 8.43 9.83
N PRO A 275 15.79 9.07 10.50
CA PRO A 275 15.44 8.71 11.88
C PRO A 275 14.91 7.29 12.06
N TYR A 276 14.38 6.68 10.99
CA TYR A 276 13.76 5.36 11.01
C TYR A 276 14.51 4.34 10.15
N ALA A 277 15.62 4.73 9.52
CA ALA A 277 16.40 3.88 8.62
C ALA A 277 16.77 2.55 9.30
N GLY A 278 16.52 1.44 8.59
CA GLY A 278 16.75 0.07 9.06
C GLY A 278 15.67 -0.47 10.02
N GLN A 279 14.67 0.32 10.40
CA GLN A 279 13.54 -0.16 11.21
C GLN A 279 12.41 -0.65 10.31
N ASN A 280 11.80 -1.78 10.68
CA ASN A 280 10.60 -2.25 10.02
C ASN A 280 9.47 -1.22 10.14
N VAL A 281 8.69 -1.03 9.08
CA VAL A 281 7.62 -0.02 9.03
C VAL A 281 6.62 -0.14 10.17
N PHE A 282 6.29 -1.36 10.62
CA PHE A 282 5.35 -1.55 11.73
C PHE A 282 5.95 -1.16 13.09
N GLU A 283 7.24 -1.42 13.29
CA GLU A 283 7.97 -1.07 14.52
C GLU A 283 8.20 0.44 14.62
N ALA A 284 8.46 1.08 13.47
CA ALA A 284 8.70 2.52 13.36
C ALA A 284 7.47 3.36 13.76
N ASN A 285 6.25 2.81 13.72
CA ASN A 285 5.02 3.53 14.13
C ASN A 285 5.17 4.22 15.49
N LYS A 286 5.78 3.54 16.49
CA LYS A 286 5.95 4.11 17.84
C LYS A 286 6.82 5.37 17.83
N ALA A 287 7.92 5.34 17.07
CA ALA A 287 8.83 6.47 16.94
C ALA A 287 8.18 7.62 16.15
N ILE A 288 7.52 7.30 15.04
CA ILE A 288 6.78 8.27 14.19
C ILE A 288 5.69 8.98 15.00
N ILE A 289 4.84 8.24 15.72
CA ILE A 289 3.80 8.80 16.58
C ILE A 289 4.40 9.73 17.64
N ARG A 290 5.51 9.33 18.27
CA ARG A 290 6.20 10.15 19.27
C ARG A 290 6.69 11.46 18.67
N ASP A 291 7.32 11.41 17.50
CA ASP A 291 7.91 12.57 16.86
C ASP A 291 6.81 13.54 16.36
N LEU A 292 5.69 13.02 15.85
CA LEU A 292 4.50 13.81 15.50
C LEU A 292 3.85 14.47 16.73
N LYS A 293 3.78 13.76 17.87
CA LYS A 293 3.30 14.35 19.13
C LYS A 293 4.23 15.46 19.62
N ALA A 294 5.54 15.26 19.53
CA ALA A 294 6.53 16.28 19.89
C ALA A 294 6.41 17.53 18.99
N ALA A 295 6.05 17.34 17.72
CA ALA A 295 5.76 18.44 16.79
C ALA A 295 4.40 19.13 17.03
N GLY A 296 3.55 18.61 17.92
CA GLY A 296 2.25 19.21 18.25
C GLY A 296 1.20 19.14 17.13
N VAL A 297 1.39 18.24 16.17
CA VAL A 297 0.48 18.09 15.00
C VAL A 297 -0.58 17.00 15.18
N VAL A 298 -0.46 16.15 16.22
CA VAL A 298 -1.42 15.08 16.51
C VAL A 298 -2.64 15.65 17.23
N VAL A 299 -3.82 15.48 16.62
CA VAL A 299 -5.12 15.90 17.16
C VAL A 299 -5.76 14.78 17.98
N ARG A 300 -5.74 13.56 17.45
CA ARG A 300 -6.32 12.36 18.08
C ARG A 300 -5.40 11.16 17.85
N HIS A 301 -5.25 10.33 18.88
CA HIS A 301 -4.52 9.06 18.81
C HIS A 301 -5.32 7.99 19.52
N GLU A 302 -5.72 6.96 18.79
CA GLU A 302 -6.56 5.88 19.29
C GLU A 302 -6.10 4.54 18.73
N THR A 303 -6.68 3.47 19.25
CA THR A 303 -6.51 2.11 18.73
C THR A 303 -7.72 1.78 17.87
N TYR A 304 -7.47 1.39 16.63
CA TYR A 304 -8.50 0.96 15.69
C TYR A 304 -8.42 -0.55 15.49
N GLU A 305 -9.55 -1.23 15.63
CA GLU A 305 -9.65 -2.67 15.49
C GLU A 305 -10.35 -3.03 14.18
N HIS A 306 -9.66 -3.76 13.31
CA HIS A 306 -10.15 -4.07 11.96
C HIS A 306 -9.54 -5.36 11.42
N ASN A 307 -10.14 -5.88 10.36
CA ASN A 307 -9.59 -7.02 9.64
C ASN A 307 -8.47 -6.56 8.72
N TYR A 308 -7.25 -7.00 9.00
CA TYR A 308 -6.05 -6.65 8.23
C TYR A 308 -5.53 -7.86 7.44
N PRO A 309 -5.07 -7.67 6.19
CA PRO A 309 -4.50 -8.75 5.39
C PRO A 309 -3.12 -9.17 5.91
N HIS A 310 -2.93 -10.47 6.06
CA HIS A 310 -1.69 -11.12 6.46
C HIS A 310 -1.22 -12.06 5.36
N CYS A 311 0.10 -12.22 5.25
CA CYS A 311 0.67 -13.21 4.38
C CYS A 311 0.27 -14.59 4.87
N TRP A 312 -0.44 -15.34 4.03
CA TRP A 312 -0.85 -16.70 4.34
C TRP A 312 0.34 -17.66 4.52
N ARG A 313 1.56 -17.25 4.14
CA ARG A 313 2.79 -18.05 4.22
C ARG A 313 3.60 -17.81 5.50
N THR A 314 3.70 -16.54 5.90
CA THR A 314 4.58 -16.11 7.01
C THR A 314 3.81 -15.65 8.24
N ASP A 315 2.48 -15.57 8.14
CA ASP A 315 1.58 -15.00 9.14
C ASP A 315 1.84 -13.54 9.49
N GLN A 316 2.78 -12.89 8.80
CA GLN A 316 3.11 -11.49 8.98
C GLN A 316 2.11 -10.58 8.26
N PRO A 317 1.81 -9.40 8.81
CA PRO A 317 0.93 -8.43 8.16
C PRO A 317 1.50 -7.97 6.81
N LEU A 318 0.66 -7.83 5.79
CA LEU A 318 1.08 -7.34 4.49
C LEU A 318 1.26 -5.82 4.50
N ILE A 319 2.06 -5.31 3.58
CA ILE A 319 2.03 -3.90 3.21
C ILE A 319 1.57 -3.79 1.77
N TYR A 320 0.90 -2.70 1.42
CA TYR A 320 0.74 -2.34 0.02
C TYR A 320 1.98 -1.56 -0.39
N LYS A 321 2.60 -1.95 -1.50
CA LYS A 321 3.87 -1.36 -1.96
C LYS A 321 3.89 -1.28 -3.48
N ALA A 322 4.40 -0.18 -4.01
CA ALA A 322 4.67 0.01 -5.42
C ALA A 322 5.83 -0.90 -5.84
N ILE A 323 5.54 -1.84 -6.73
CA ILE A 323 6.53 -2.72 -7.32
C ILE A 323 6.66 -2.37 -8.81
N PRO A 324 7.88 -2.26 -9.36
CA PRO A 324 8.08 -2.15 -10.80
C PRO A 324 7.42 -3.34 -11.51
N SER A 325 6.56 -3.07 -12.50
CA SER A 325 5.75 -4.06 -13.20
C SER A 325 5.75 -3.82 -14.70
#